data_AF-M4TBW5-F1
#
_entry.id   AF-M4TBW5-F1
#
_cell.length_a   1.000
_cell.length_b   1.000
_cell.length_c   1.000
_cell.angle_alpha   90.00
_cell.angle_beta   90.00
_cell.angle_gamma   90.00
#
_symmetry.space_group_name_H-M   'P 1'
#
loop_
_entity.id
_entity.type
_entity.pdbx_description
1 polymer ?
#
loop_
_entity_poly.entity_id
_entity_poly.type
_entity_poly.pdbx_seq_one_letter_code
_entity_poly.pdbx_strand_id
1 'polypeptide(L)'
;GAGELHLEICLKDLEEDHACIPIKKSDPVVSYRETVSDESDRMCLSKSPNKHDRLFMKAVAFPEGLAEDIDGGEITPRAEVKARARLLAEKYEYDVGEARKIWCFGPEGNGPNLLIDVTKGVQYLNEIKDSVVAGFQWATKEGVMCEENVRGVRYNIHDVTLHADAIHRGGGQIIPTARRCLYACSLAAKPRILEPVYLVESQCPDAAVGGIYSV
;
A
#
# COMPACT_ATOMS: atom_id res chain seq x y z
N GLY A 1 11.68 7.47 -14.25
CA GLY A 1 12.19 7.05 -15.58
C GLY A 1 12.23 5.54 -15.64
N ALA A 2 12.33 4.95 -16.83
CA ALA A 2 12.40 3.50 -17.01
C ALA A 2 13.81 2.93 -16.76
N GLY A 3 14.83 3.79 -16.71
CA GLY A 3 16.23 3.46 -16.45
C GLY A 3 17.09 4.73 -16.51
N GLU A 4 18.39 4.58 -16.30
CA GLU A 4 19.36 5.68 -16.24
C GLU A 4 19.41 6.50 -17.53
N LEU A 5 19.62 5.85 -18.68
CA LEU A 5 19.67 6.51 -19.98
C LEU A 5 18.38 7.26 -20.33
N HIS A 6 17.23 6.67 -20.01
CA HIS A 6 15.94 7.34 -20.24
C HIS A 6 15.84 8.62 -19.40
N LEU A 7 16.26 8.58 -18.13
CA LEU A 7 16.25 9.78 -17.29
C LEU A 7 17.21 10.84 -17.81
N GLU A 8 18.39 10.45 -18.29
CA GLU A 8 19.37 11.36 -18.88
C GLU A 8 18.80 12.10 -20.10
N ILE A 9 18.15 11.38 -21.02
CA ILE A 9 17.49 11.98 -22.19
C ILE A 9 16.38 12.95 -21.76
N CYS A 10 15.48 12.54 -20.85
CA CYS A 10 14.42 13.42 -20.38
C CYS A 10 14.94 14.71 -19.74
N LEU A 11 16.04 14.61 -18.97
CA LEU A 11 16.66 15.78 -18.35
C LEU A 11 17.34 16.67 -19.38
N LYS A 12 17.91 16.09 -20.44
CA LYS A 12 18.47 16.86 -21.55
C LYS A 12 17.39 17.61 -22.31
N ASP A 13 16.30 16.93 -22.71
CA ASP A 13 15.18 17.55 -23.42
C ASP A 13 14.53 18.65 -22.58
N LEU A 14 14.45 18.46 -21.26
CA LEU A 14 13.95 19.48 -20.34
C LEU A 14 14.85 20.73 -20.34
N GLU A 15 16.17 20.54 -20.29
CA GLU A 15 17.16 21.63 -20.21
C GLU A 15 17.32 22.38 -21.54
N GLU A 16 17.32 21.67 -22.66
CA GLU A 16 17.65 22.22 -23.99
C GLU A 16 16.40 22.68 -24.76
N ASP A 17 15.30 21.91 -24.71
CA ASP A 17 14.15 22.12 -25.60
C ASP A 17 12.88 22.63 -24.90
N HIS A 18 12.59 22.16 -23.68
CA HIS A 18 11.32 22.46 -23.02
C HIS A 18 11.39 23.66 -22.08
N ALA A 19 12.35 23.67 -21.15
CA ALA A 19 12.51 24.76 -20.19
C ALA A 19 13.60 25.76 -20.62
N CYS A 20 14.59 25.31 -21.41
CA CYS A 20 15.68 26.13 -21.94
C CYS A 20 16.45 26.90 -20.84
N ILE A 21 16.63 26.28 -19.68
CA ILE A 21 17.36 26.85 -18.54
C ILE A 21 18.32 25.82 -17.93
N PRO A 22 19.50 26.23 -17.43
CA PRO A 22 20.40 25.32 -16.75
C PRO A 22 19.75 24.67 -15.52
N ILE A 23 19.87 23.35 -15.40
CA ILE A 23 19.29 22.59 -14.28
C ILE A 23 20.34 21.88 -13.44
N LYS A 24 20.21 22.00 -12.12
CA LYS A 24 21.04 21.28 -11.15
C LYS A 24 20.43 19.91 -10.86
N LYS A 25 21.09 18.85 -11.33
CA LYS A 25 20.66 17.45 -11.20
C LYS A 25 21.39 16.81 -10.00
N SER A 26 20.69 16.01 -9.21
CA SER A 26 21.29 15.11 -8.21
C SER A 26 21.54 13.74 -8.83
N ASP A 27 22.23 12.86 -8.10
CA ASP A 27 22.40 11.47 -8.52
C ASP A 27 21.02 10.79 -8.66
N PRO A 28 20.84 9.90 -9.66
CA PRO A 28 19.61 9.14 -9.81
C PRO A 28 19.35 8.28 -8.58
N VAL A 29 18.09 8.30 -8.11
CA VAL A 29 17.63 7.46 -7.01
C VAL A 29 16.58 6.46 -7.51
N VAL A 30 16.57 5.27 -6.93
CA VAL A 30 15.53 4.27 -7.16
C VAL A 30 14.40 4.47 -6.15
N SER A 31 13.16 4.28 -6.61
CA SER A 31 12.00 4.27 -5.72
C SER A 31 11.93 2.91 -5.03
N TYR A 32 11.97 2.93 -3.71
CA TYR A 32 11.75 1.74 -2.90
C TYR A 32 10.25 1.51 -2.67
N ARG A 33 9.92 0.38 -2.03
CA ARG A 33 8.60 0.16 -1.44
C ARG A 33 8.73 -0.28 0.00
N GLU A 34 7.76 0.07 0.83
CA GLU A 34 7.67 -0.42 2.20
C GLU A 34 6.73 -1.63 2.28
N THR A 35 7.07 -2.62 3.08
CA THR A 35 6.23 -3.80 3.32
C THR A 35 6.34 -4.30 4.77
N VAL A 36 5.62 -5.36 5.10
CA VAL A 36 5.68 -6.04 6.39
C VAL A 36 5.92 -7.53 6.16
N SER A 37 6.68 -8.21 7.03
CA SER A 37 6.95 -9.64 6.87
C SER A 37 5.96 -10.53 7.62
N ASP A 38 5.36 -10.02 8.70
CA ASP A 38 4.55 -10.81 9.62
C ASP A 38 3.20 -10.12 9.90
N GLU A 39 2.33 -10.79 10.64
CA GLU A 39 1.19 -10.12 11.29
C GLU A 39 1.69 -9.22 12.45
N SER A 40 1.00 -8.10 12.68
CA SER A 40 1.22 -7.25 13.85
C SER A 40 1.19 -8.07 15.14
N ASP A 41 2.27 -7.98 15.93
CA ASP A 41 2.46 -8.73 17.17
C ASP A 41 1.44 -8.40 18.28
N ARG A 42 0.75 -7.26 18.14
CA ARG A 42 -0.27 -6.75 19.07
C ARG A 42 -1.40 -6.07 18.31
N MET A 43 -2.53 -5.90 18.99
CA MET A 43 -3.61 -5.05 18.49
C MET A 43 -3.19 -3.58 18.61
N CYS A 44 -3.11 -2.88 17.48
CA CYS A 44 -2.77 -1.46 17.48
C CYS A 44 -4.02 -0.63 17.73
N LEU A 45 -3.86 0.47 18.47
CA LEU A 45 -4.94 1.37 18.85
C LEU A 45 -4.54 2.81 18.54
N SER A 46 -5.47 3.57 17.96
CA SER A 46 -5.38 5.02 17.80
C SER A 46 -6.65 5.69 18.29
N LYS A 47 -6.51 6.81 19.01
CA LYS A 47 -7.63 7.64 19.49
C LYS A 47 -7.76 8.92 18.67
N SER A 48 -9.00 9.36 18.43
CA SER A 48 -9.26 10.67 17.83
C SER A 48 -8.70 11.82 18.67
N PRO A 49 -8.40 12.99 18.06
CA PRO A 49 -7.99 14.19 18.78
C PRO A 49 -8.93 14.57 19.93
N ASN A 50 -10.25 14.41 19.74
CA ASN A 50 -11.26 14.64 20.78
C ASN A 50 -11.37 13.50 21.82
N LYS A 51 -10.63 12.40 21.65
CA LYS A 51 -10.57 11.21 22.52
C LYS A 51 -11.85 10.36 22.60
N HIS A 52 -12.88 10.66 21.80
CA HIS A 52 -14.13 9.90 21.80
C HIS A 52 -14.06 8.63 20.96
N ASP A 53 -13.36 8.67 19.83
CA ASP A 53 -13.30 7.56 18.88
C ASP A 53 -12.00 6.78 19.02
N ARG A 54 -12.09 5.47 18.80
CA ARG A 54 -10.97 4.52 18.91
C ARG A 54 -11.01 3.55 17.75
N LEU A 55 -9.90 3.40 17.06
CA LEU A 55 -9.72 2.42 15.99
C LEU A 55 -8.76 1.32 16.46
N PHE A 56 -9.16 0.07 16.30
CA PHE A 56 -8.34 -1.11 16.61
C PHE A 56 -8.04 -1.88 15.33
N MET A 57 -6.76 -2.00 14.99
CA MET A 57 -6.32 -2.57 13.71
C MET A 57 -5.10 -3.47 13.87
N LYS A 58 -4.88 -4.32 12.86
CA LYS A 58 -3.65 -5.08 12.64
C LYS A 58 -3.25 -5.04 11.16
N ALA A 59 -1.96 -5.15 10.89
CA ALA A 59 -1.42 -5.40 9.56
C ALA A 59 -1.02 -6.88 9.43
N VAL A 60 -1.11 -7.40 8.22
CA VAL A 60 -0.71 -8.75 7.84
C VAL A 60 0.00 -8.65 6.49
N ALA A 61 1.12 -9.37 6.33
CA ALA A 61 1.78 -9.52 5.05
C ALA A 61 0.85 -10.20 4.03
N PHE A 62 0.93 -9.81 2.77
CA PHE A 62 0.25 -10.56 1.72
C PHE A 62 0.83 -11.96 1.56
N PRO A 63 0.01 -12.94 1.15
CA PRO A 63 0.53 -14.17 0.59
C PRO A 63 1.28 -13.89 -0.72
N GLU A 64 2.23 -14.77 -1.04
CA GLU A 64 3.05 -14.69 -2.25
C GLU A 64 2.17 -14.68 -3.52
N GLY A 65 2.50 -13.82 -4.49
CA GLY A 65 1.78 -13.70 -5.76
C GLY A 65 0.57 -12.74 -5.75
N LEU A 66 0.00 -12.42 -4.58
CA LEU A 66 -1.18 -11.56 -4.51
C LEU A 66 -0.91 -10.13 -4.99
N ALA A 67 0.28 -9.59 -4.71
CA ALA A 67 0.63 -8.25 -5.15
C ALA A 67 0.76 -8.19 -6.69
N GLU A 68 1.35 -9.22 -7.28
CA GLU A 68 1.58 -9.37 -8.72
C GLU A 68 0.25 -9.53 -9.47
N ASP A 69 -0.68 -10.34 -8.95
CA ASP A 69 -2.03 -10.49 -9.50
C ASP A 69 -2.84 -9.19 -9.50
N ILE A 70 -2.65 -8.35 -8.48
CA ILE A 70 -3.30 -7.04 -8.38
C ILE A 70 -2.73 -6.10 -9.44
N ASP A 71 -1.39 -6.04 -9.55
CA ASP A 71 -0.72 -5.22 -10.57
C ASP A 71 -1.05 -5.68 -12.00
N GLY A 72 -1.14 -7.00 -12.21
CA GLY A 72 -1.53 -7.62 -13.47
C GLY A 72 -3.01 -7.47 -13.80
N GLY A 73 -3.83 -7.03 -12.85
CA GLY A 73 -5.26 -6.79 -13.04
C GLY A 73 -6.13 -8.04 -12.98
N GLU A 74 -5.62 -9.18 -12.49
CA GLU A 74 -6.43 -10.36 -12.19
C GLU A 74 -7.37 -10.08 -11.00
N ILE A 75 -6.85 -9.39 -9.97
CA ILE A 75 -7.62 -8.96 -8.80
C ILE A 75 -7.75 -7.43 -8.84
N THR A 76 -8.98 -6.96 -9.05
CA THR A 76 -9.23 -5.52 -9.19
C THR A 76 -10.29 -5.00 -8.22
N PRO A 77 -10.25 -3.71 -7.86
CA PRO A 77 -11.31 -3.05 -7.11
C PRO A 77 -12.64 -3.02 -7.87
N ARG A 78 -12.61 -3.06 -9.21
CA ARG A 78 -13.78 -2.96 -10.10
C ARG A 78 -14.49 -4.31 -10.31
N ALA A 79 -13.83 -5.42 -9.99
CA ALA A 79 -14.42 -6.74 -10.11
C ALA A 79 -15.64 -6.91 -9.20
N GLU A 80 -16.58 -7.75 -9.61
CA GLU A 80 -17.76 -8.08 -8.80
C GLU A 80 -17.33 -8.71 -7.47
N VAL A 81 -17.94 -8.26 -6.37
CA VAL A 81 -17.48 -8.54 -5.00
C VAL A 81 -17.49 -10.04 -4.69
N LYS A 82 -18.52 -10.79 -5.12
CA LYS A 82 -18.59 -12.24 -4.85
C LYS A 82 -17.57 -13.01 -5.68
N ALA A 83 -17.37 -12.66 -6.95
CA ALA A 83 -16.36 -13.26 -7.81
C ALA A 83 -14.95 -13.02 -7.27
N ARG A 84 -14.62 -11.77 -6.91
CA ARG A 84 -13.34 -11.42 -6.29
C ARG A 84 -13.11 -12.19 -4.98
N ALA A 85 -14.13 -12.28 -4.13
CA ALA A 85 -14.02 -13.00 -2.86
C ALA A 85 -13.78 -14.50 -3.04
N ARG A 86 -14.39 -15.13 -4.06
CA ARG A 86 -14.13 -16.54 -4.39
C ARG A 86 -12.71 -16.75 -4.89
N LEU A 87 -12.24 -15.89 -5.79
CA LEU A 87 -10.87 -15.95 -6.31
C LEU A 87 -9.83 -15.82 -5.19
N LEU A 88 -10.03 -14.86 -4.27
CA LEU A 88 -9.18 -14.69 -3.09
C LEU A 88 -9.21 -15.90 -2.15
N ALA A 89 -10.36 -16.55 -2.00
CA ALA A 89 -10.48 -17.74 -1.17
C ALA A 89 -9.81 -18.97 -1.81
N GLU A 90 -9.96 -19.14 -3.13
CA GLU A 90 -9.44 -20.28 -3.87
C GLU A 90 -7.92 -20.22 -4.09
N LYS A 91 -7.38 -19.04 -4.43
CA LYS A 91 -5.95 -18.86 -4.76
C LYS A 91 -5.10 -18.49 -3.53
N TYR A 92 -5.68 -17.79 -2.56
CA TYR A 92 -4.95 -17.18 -1.45
C TYR A 92 -5.47 -17.56 -0.06
N GLU A 93 -6.42 -18.51 0.03
CA GLU A 93 -6.98 -19.02 1.29
C GLU A 93 -7.63 -17.95 2.18
N TYR A 94 -8.11 -16.85 1.59
CA TYR A 94 -8.84 -15.83 2.33
C TYR A 94 -10.22 -16.35 2.78
N ASP A 95 -10.67 -15.93 3.97
CA ASP A 95 -12.06 -16.12 4.34
C ASP A 95 -12.98 -15.37 3.37
N VAL A 96 -13.97 -16.07 2.83
CA VAL A 96 -14.91 -15.52 1.84
C VAL A 96 -15.73 -14.37 2.42
N GLY A 97 -16.03 -14.40 3.71
CA GLY A 97 -16.76 -13.34 4.41
C GLY A 97 -15.93 -12.06 4.52
N GLU A 98 -14.67 -12.20 4.93
CA GLU A 98 -13.71 -11.08 5.01
C GLU A 98 -13.37 -10.52 3.63
N ALA A 99 -13.16 -11.37 2.63
CA ALA A 99 -12.85 -10.95 1.26
C ALA A 99 -14.00 -10.14 0.61
N ARG A 100 -15.24 -10.34 1.04
CA ARG A 100 -16.39 -9.51 0.63
C ARG A 100 -16.42 -8.15 1.31
N LYS A 101 -15.73 -7.98 2.44
CA LYS A 101 -15.66 -6.76 3.24
C LYS A 101 -14.39 -5.95 3.00
N ILE A 102 -13.74 -6.13 1.84
CA ILE A 102 -12.69 -5.22 1.39
C ILE A 102 -13.29 -3.83 1.17
N TRP A 103 -12.78 -2.83 1.89
CA TRP A 103 -13.21 -1.44 1.78
C TRP A 103 -12.56 -0.74 0.59
N CYS A 104 -11.27 -0.94 0.39
CA CYS A 104 -10.52 -0.36 -0.72
C CYS A 104 -9.20 -1.09 -0.96
N PHE A 105 -8.65 -0.83 -2.14
CA PHE A 105 -7.26 -1.10 -2.52
C PHE A 105 -6.45 0.19 -2.36
N GLY A 106 -5.14 0.12 -2.22
CA GLY A 106 -4.31 1.30 -2.04
C GLY A 106 -2.83 1.08 -2.36
N PRO A 107 -2.05 2.13 -2.64
CA PRO A 107 -2.51 3.52 -2.79
C PRO A 107 -3.34 3.73 -4.07
N GLU A 108 -3.92 4.93 -4.22
CA GLU A 108 -4.66 5.41 -5.39
C GLU A 108 -5.86 4.54 -5.82
N GLY A 109 -6.40 3.74 -4.89
CA GLY A 109 -7.59 2.93 -5.11
C GLY A 109 -7.36 1.66 -5.94
N ASN A 110 -6.14 1.40 -6.42
CA ASN A 110 -5.79 0.22 -7.23
C ASN A 110 -4.50 -0.48 -6.79
N GLY A 111 -3.71 0.10 -5.91
CA GLY A 111 -2.43 -0.48 -5.50
C GLY A 111 -2.57 -1.79 -4.70
N PRO A 112 -1.47 -2.54 -4.57
CA PRO A 112 -1.42 -3.87 -3.95
C PRO A 112 -1.40 -3.80 -2.42
N ASN A 113 -2.38 -3.15 -1.83
CA ASN A 113 -2.65 -3.15 -0.39
C ASN A 113 -4.15 -3.24 -0.16
N LEU A 114 -4.59 -3.89 0.91
CA LEU A 114 -6.00 -4.08 1.21
C LEU A 114 -6.37 -3.49 2.57
N LEU A 115 -7.51 -2.81 2.63
CA LEU A 115 -8.18 -2.49 3.89
C LEU A 115 -9.44 -3.34 4.01
N ILE A 116 -9.55 -4.15 5.06
CA ILE A 116 -10.63 -5.12 5.27
C ILE A 116 -11.33 -4.86 6.60
N ASP A 117 -12.66 -4.82 6.57
CA ASP A 117 -13.49 -4.81 7.77
C ASP A 117 -13.70 -6.23 8.30
N VAL A 118 -13.11 -6.53 9.45
CA VAL A 118 -13.31 -7.79 10.19
C VAL A 118 -14.09 -7.58 11.50
N THR A 119 -14.71 -6.41 11.65
CA THR A 119 -15.49 -6.05 12.84
C THR A 119 -16.80 -6.85 12.92
N LYS A 120 -17.38 -6.91 14.12
CA LYS A 120 -18.66 -7.57 14.40
C LYS A 120 -19.54 -6.69 15.27
N GLY A 121 -20.71 -6.29 14.76
CA GLY A 121 -21.73 -5.59 15.54
C GLY A 121 -21.41 -4.13 15.88
N VAL A 122 -20.51 -3.48 15.14
CA VAL A 122 -20.15 -2.06 15.37
C VAL A 122 -21.21 -1.14 14.78
N GLN A 123 -21.80 -0.30 15.63
CA GLN A 123 -22.76 0.72 15.19
C GLN A 123 -22.05 1.85 14.44
N TYR A 124 -22.73 2.40 13.42
CA TYR A 124 -22.27 3.56 12.65
C TYR A 124 -20.95 3.39 11.87
N LEU A 125 -20.41 2.17 11.77
CA LEU A 125 -19.13 1.91 11.11
C LEU A 125 -19.09 2.42 9.67
N ASN A 126 -20.18 2.28 8.93
CA ASN A 126 -20.27 2.73 7.54
C ASN A 126 -20.17 4.26 7.40
N GLU A 127 -20.50 5.04 8.44
CA GLU A 127 -20.41 6.50 8.38
C GLU A 127 -18.96 7.02 8.39
N ILE A 128 -18.04 6.25 8.97
CA ILE A 128 -16.62 6.61 9.01
C ILE A 128 -15.82 6.00 7.86
N LYS A 129 -16.45 5.16 7.03
CA LYS A 129 -15.77 4.38 5.98
C LYS A 129 -14.93 5.26 5.07
N ASP A 130 -15.50 6.32 4.52
CA ASP A 130 -14.79 7.20 3.58
C ASP A 130 -13.60 7.91 4.24
N SER A 131 -13.73 8.25 5.53
CA SER A 131 -12.64 8.86 6.30
C SER A 131 -11.50 7.90 6.58
N VAL A 132 -11.81 6.63 6.90
CA VAL A 132 -10.77 5.60 7.08
C VAL A 132 -10.11 5.26 5.75
N VAL A 133 -10.89 5.14 4.66
CA VAL A 133 -10.38 4.91 3.31
C VAL A 133 -9.43 6.04 2.90
N ALA A 134 -9.79 7.30 3.14
CA ALA A 134 -8.91 8.43 2.86
C ALA A 134 -7.59 8.37 3.68
N GLY A 135 -7.68 8.05 4.98
CA GLY A 135 -6.50 7.84 5.82
C GLY A 135 -5.62 6.69 5.33
N PHE A 136 -6.22 5.63 4.81
CA PHE A 136 -5.52 4.48 4.23
C PHE A 136 -4.83 4.81 2.89
N GLN A 137 -5.49 5.56 2.00
CA GLN A 137 -4.85 5.99 0.74
C GLN A 137 -3.58 6.80 1.01
N TRP A 138 -3.61 7.70 2.00
CA TRP A 138 -2.41 8.43 2.41
C TRP A 138 -1.37 7.54 3.08
N ALA A 139 -1.77 6.68 4.02
CA ALA A 139 -0.84 5.81 4.74
C ALA A 139 -0.11 4.82 3.82
N THR A 140 -0.75 4.39 2.73
CA THR A 140 -0.14 3.49 1.74
C THR A 140 0.62 4.21 0.64
N LYS A 141 0.38 5.52 0.44
CA LYS A 141 1.15 6.35 -0.48
C LYS A 141 2.45 6.85 0.14
N GLU A 142 2.41 7.24 1.41
CA GLU A 142 3.58 7.65 2.18
C GLU A 142 3.71 6.71 3.37
N GLY A 143 4.57 5.70 3.25
CA GLY A 143 4.86 4.74 4.30
C GLY A 143 5.49 5.38 5.55
N VAL A 144 5.57 4.61 6.63
CA VAL A 144 6.01 5.10 7.94
C VAL A 144 7.52 5.13 8.10
N MET A 145 8.26 4.34 7.32
CA MET A 145 9.71 4.22 7.47
C MET A 145 10.46 5.34 6.76
N CYS A 146 10.13 5.58 5.50
CA CYS A 146 10.85 6.49 4.62
C CYS A 146 9.96 7.22 3.62
N GLU A 147 8.64 7.30 3.88
CA GLU A 147 7.66 7.99 3.05
C GLU A 147 7.55 7.43 1.62
N GLU A 148 7.95 6.18 1.42
CA GLU A 148 7.81 5.47 0.14
C GLU A 148 6.47 4.71 0.08
N ASN A 149 5.99 4.41 -1.13
CA ASN A 149 4.72 3.70 -1.26
C ASN A 149 4.81 2.32 -0.58
N VAL A 150 3.75 1.98 0.16
CA VAL A 150 3.58 0.66 0.77
C VAL A 150 3.17 -0.35 -0.30
N ARG A 151 3.62 -1.60 -0.19
CA ARG A 151 3.29 -2.72 -1.08
C ARG A 151 3.10 -4.00 -0.28
N GLY A 152 2.07 -4.78 -0.64
CA GLY A 152 1.89 -6.14 -0.16
C GLY A 152 1.37 -6.23 1.28
N VAL A 153 0.55 -5.27 1.71
CA VAL A 153 0.05 -5.22 3.10
C VAL A 153 -1.47 -5.24 3.16
N ARG A 154 -1.99 -6.14 3.99
CA ARG A 154 -3.41 -6.23 4.37
C ARG A 154 -3.60 -5.60 5.74
N TYR A 155 -4.51 -4.66 5.88
CA TYR A 155 -4.91 -4.07 7.15
C TYR A 155 -6.32 -4.49 7.52
N ASN A 156 -6.47 -5.04 8.72
CA ASN A 156 -7.72 -5.52 9.26
C ASN A 156 -8.24 -4.55 10.32
N ILE A 157 -9.48 -4.07 10.15
CA ILE A 157 -10.20 -3.30 11.17
C ILE A 157 -10.90 -4.30 12.08
N HIS A 158 -10.37 -4.47 13.30
CA HIS A 158 -10.88 -5.47 14.25
C HIS A 158 -12.01 -4.94 15.11
N ASP A 159 -11.90 -3.69 15.56
CA ASP A 159 -12.92 -3.06 16.38
C ASP A 159 -12.87 -1.53 16.25
N VAL A 160 -13.99 -0.89 16.54
CA VAL A 160 -14.10 0.56 16.58
C VAL A 160 -15.04 0.99 17.70
N THR A 161 -14.61 1.95 18.51
CA THR A 161 -15.48 2.69 19.42
C THR A 161 -15.78 4.05 18.79
N LEU A 162 -17.05 4.38 18.56
CA LEU A 162 -17.47 5.66 17.99
C LEU A 162 -18.35 6.44 18.96
N HIS A 163 -18.21 7.77 18.94
CA HIS A 163 -19.20 8.64 19.57
C HIS A 163 -20.55 8.52 18.86
N ALA A 164 -21.66 8.66 19.60
CA ALA A 164 -23.01 8.52 19.05
C ALA A 164 -23.32 9.62 18.01
N ASP A 165 -22.99 10.87 18.32
CA ASP A 165 -23.25 12.01 17.43
C ASP A 165 -22.20 12.14 16.32
N ALA A 166 -22.67 12.27 15.08
CA ALA A 166 -21.83 12.35 13.88
C ALA A 166 -20.82 13.51 13.88
N ILE A 167 -21.13 14.62 14.57
CA ILE A 167 -20.26 15.80 14.68
C ILE A 167 -18.91 15.48 15.35
N HIS A 168 -18.87 14.43 16.19
CA HIS A 168 -17.67 14.02 16.91
C HIS A 168 -16.82 13.01 16.14
N ARG A 169 -17.31 12.45 15.04
CA ARG A 169 -16.63 11.44 14.21
C ARG A 169 -16.44 11.87 12.75
N GLY A 170 -16.37 13.19 12.51
CA GLY A 170 -16.10 13.74 11.17
C GLY A 170 -14.68 13.44 10.67
N GLY A 171 -14.44 13.71 9.38
CA GLY A 171 -13.16 13.38 8.72
C GLY A 171 -11.91 13.93 9.42
N GLY A 172 -11.97 15.16 9.95
CA GLY A 172 -10.86 15.74 10.71
C GLY A 172 -10.49 14.98 12.00
N GLN A 173 -11.40 14.15 12.52
CA GLN A 173 -11.15 13.27 13.66
C GLN A 173 -10.67 11.88 13.20
N ILE A 174 -11.31 11.31 12.18
CA ILE A 174 -11.07 9.91 11.78
C ILE A 174 -9.85 9.74 10.87
N ILE A 175 -9.65 10.61 9.86
CA ILE A 175 -8.57 10.49 8.88
C ILE A 175 -7.18 10.40 9.55
N PRO A 176 -6.76 11.37 10.39
CA PRO A 176 -5.46 11.31 11.05
C PRO A 176 -5.37 10.13 12.03
N THR A 177 -6.48 9.73 12.64
CA THR A 177 -6.54 8.61 13.59
C THR A 177 -6.31 7.29 12.89
N ALA A 178 -6.94 7.09 11.73
CA ALA A 178 -6.76 5.92 10.87
C ALA A 178 -5.32 5.85 10.37
N ARG A 179 -4.78 6.94 9.80
CA ARG A 179 -3.38 6.99 9.33
C ARG A 179 -2.38 6.58 10.41
N ARG A 180 -2.50 7.15 11.62
CA ARG A 180 -1.64 6.76 12.76
C ARG A 180 -1.82 5.31 13.19
N CYS A 181 -3.04 4.78 13.15
CA CYS A 181 -3.30 3.39 13.51
C CYS A 181 -2.62 2.44 12.52
N LEU A 182 -2.74 2.71 11.22
CA LEU A 182 -2.11 1.94 10.16
C LEU A 182 -0.59 1.94 10.30
N TYR A 183 0.02 3.11 10.52
CA TYR A 183 1.45 3.21 10.81
C TYR A 183 1.90 2.39 12.02
N ALA A 184 1.14 2.44 13.11
CA ALA A 184 1.42 1.60 14.27
C ALA A 184 1.33 0.10 13.94
N CYS A 185 0.37 -0.30 13.10
CA CYS A 185 0.23 -1.68 12.63
C CYS A 185 1.46 -2.13 11.82
N SER A 186 1.92 -1.30 10.88
CA SER A 186 3.08 -1.61 10.04
C SER A 186 4.34 -1.77 10.87
N LEU A 187 4.58 -0.87 11.83
CA LEU A 187 5.71 -0.95 12.75
C LEU A 187 5.66 -2.19 13.66
N ALA A 188 4.46 -2.63 14.05
CA ALA A 188 4.26 -3.84 14.84
C ALA A 188 4.38 -5.16 14.03
N ALA A 189 4.43 -5.07 12.70
CA ALA A 189 4.37 -6.21 11.78
C ALA A 189 5.73 -6.57 11.14
N LYS A 190 6.84 -6.20 11.81
CA LYS A 190 8.22 -6.37 11.30
C LYS A 190 8.41 -5.74 9.90
N PRO A 191 8.45 -4.41 9.82
CA PRO A 191 8.50 -3.72 8.52
C PRO A 191 9.82 -3.98 7.78
N ARG A 192 9.76 -3.95 6.44
CA ARG A 192 10.86 -4.23 5.50
C ARG A 192 10.82 -3.29 4.31
N ILE A 193 11.97 -3.04 3.71
CA ILE A 193 12.10 -2.30 2.45
C ILE A 193 12.24 -3.30 1.31
N LEU A 194 11.56 -3.02 0.20
CA LEU A 194 11.66 -3.75 -1.06
C LEU A 194 12.42 -2.88 -2.06
N GLU A 195 13.45 -3.46 -2.66
CA GLU A 195 14.20 -2.85 -3.75
C GLU A 195 13.68 -3.36 -5.10
N PRO A 196 13.63 -2.49 -6.13
CA PRO A 196 13.30 -2.92 -7.48
C PRO A 196 14.47 -3.69 -8.10
N VAL A 197 14.20 -4.87 -8.67
CA VAL A 197 15.19 -5.68 -9.39
C VAL A 197 14.80 -5.72 -10.87
N TYR A 198 15.72 -5.33 -11.75
CA TYR A 198 15.53 -5.41 -13.19
C TYR A 198 15.82 -6.82 -13.70
N LEU A 199 14.95 -7.32 -14.58
CA LEU A 199 15.27 -8.46 -15.43
C LEU A 199 16.15 -7.96 -16.58
N VAL A 200 17.42 -8.36 -16.57
CA VAL A 200 18.39 -7.99 -17.61
C VAL A 200 18.52 -9.14 -18.61
N GLU A 201 18.20 -8.87 -19.88
CA GLU A 201 18.51 -9.75 -21.00
C GLU A 201 19.75 -9.23 -21.72
N SER A 202 20.79 -10.06 -21.83
CA SER A 202 22.02 -9.72 -22.53
C SER A 202 22.24 -10.66 -23.71
N GLN A 203 22.54 -10.09 -24.87
CA GLN A 203 22.84 -10.82 -26.09
C GLN A 203 24.30 -10.60 -26.46
N CYS A 204 25.07 -11.69 -26.54
CA CYS A 204 26.49 -11.63 -26.88
C CYS A 204 26.93 -12.86 -27.68
N PRO A 205 28.08 -12.79 -28.36
CA PRO A 205 28.73 -13.98 -28.93
C PRO A 205 29.20 -14.94 -27.83
N ASP A 206 29.25 -16.24 -28.13
CA ASP A 206 29.65 -17.31 -27.18
C ASP A 206 30.98 -17.02 -26.47
N ALA A 207 31.97 -16.51 -27.21
CA ALA A 207 33.29 -16.15 -26.67
C ALA A 207 33.26 -15.05 -25.60
N ALA A 208 32.19 -14.25 -25.51
CA ALA A 208 32.04 -13.14 -24.57
C ALA A 208 31.17 -13.51 -23.35
N VAL A 209 30.53 -14.69 -23.33
CA VAL A 209 29.61 -15.11 -22.26
C VAL A 209 30.31 -15.12 -20.89
N GLY A 210 31.57 -15.57 -20.84
CA GLY A 210 32.34 -15.57 -19.59
C GLY A 210 32.54 -14.18 -18.99
N GLY A 211 32.56 -13.13 -19.82
CA GLY A 211 32.65 -11.74 -19.37
C GLY A 211 31.37 -11.27 -18.68
N ILE A 212 30.20 -11.72 -19.15
CA ILE A 212 28.91 -11.34 -18.56
C ILE A 212 28.79 -11.85 -17.12
N TYR A 213 29.15 -13.11 -16.85
CA TYR A 213 29.08 -13.68 -15.50
C TYR A 213 30.08 -13.08 -14.51
N SER A 214 31.11 -12.39 -15.00
CA SER A 214 32.13 -11.76 -14.16
C SER A 214 31.75 -10.37 -13.64
N VAL A 215 30.68 -9.78 -14.19
CA VAL A 215 30.11 -8.48 -13.84
C VAL A 215 28.85 -8.68 -13.02
#